data_AF-A0AAU1A504-F1
#
_entry.id   AF-A0AAU1A504-F1
#
_cell.length_a   1.000
_cell.length_b   1.000
_cell.length_c   1.000
_cell.angle_alpha   90.00
_cell.angle_beta   90.00
_cell.angle_gamma   90.00
#
_symmetry.space_group_name_H-M   'P 1'
#
loop_
_entity.id
_entity.type
_entity.pdbx_description
1 polymer ?
#
loop_
_entity_poly.entity_id
_entity_poly.type
_entity_poly.pdbx_seq_one_letter_code
_entity_poly.pdbx_strand_id
1 'polypeptide(L)'
;MSLQAPEFYAELCLPFHDHTVVGNTYFATPVPGAPLRLRIDFNRTIHADTYGGLRVAVVHPERGEIDAVALSFADHGTFHRRDEATNTRPNTKQYGTFDKYHRPGRPPWDGAVTTGLRDAIEQYTAVWFPGAWTAPSRAAGRTALNAAVPPITRNAARTR
;
A
#
# COMPACT_ATOMS: atom_id res chain seq x y z
N MET A 1 -0.75 25.65 5.58
CA MET A 1 -1.31 24.74 4.56
C MET A 1 -1.03 23.30 4.95
N SER A 2 -2.03 22.42 4.77
CA SER A 2 -1.94 20.97 5.04
C SER A 2 -1.29 20.26 3.86
N LEU A 3 -0.55 19.17 4.12
CA LEU A 3 -0.02 18.32 3.05
C LEU A 3 -1.06 17.42 2.40
N GLN A 4 -2.28 17.36 2.96
CA GLN A 4 -3.31 16.42 2.52
C GLN A 4 -2.75 14.99 2.49
N ALA A 5 -2.06 14.63 3.58
CA ALA A 5 -1.41 13.35 3.73
C ALA A 5 -2.41 12.18 3.72
N PRO A 6 -3.56 12.24 4.42
CA PRO A 6 -4.57 11.20 4.32
C PRO A 6 -4.99 10.91 2.88
N GLU A 7 -5.16 11.96 2.08
CA GLU A 7 -5.56 11.86 0.67
C GLU A 7 -4.44 11.24 -0.17
N PHE A 8 -3.17 11.61 0.05
CA PHE A 8 -2.04 10.94 -0.61
C PHE A 8 -1.99 9.44 -0.28
N TYR A 9 -2.16 9.07 0.99
CA TYR A 9 -2.16 7.66 1.39
C TYR A 9 -3.36 6.88 0.85
N ALA A 10 -4.50 7.55 0.65
CA ALA A 10 -5.66 6.95 -0.03
C ALA A 10 -5.33 6.60 -1.49
N GLU A 11 -4.61 7.47 -2.22
CA GLU A 11 -4.17 7.21 -3.60
C GLU A 11 -3.18 6.04 -3.73
N LEU A 12 -2.43 5.69 -2.67
CA LEU A 12 -1.61 4.47 -2.64
C LEU A 12 -2.46 3.19 -2.59
N CYS A 13 -3.72 3.30 -2.12
CA CYS A 13 -4.68 2.21 -1.99
C CYS A 13 -4.15 0.99 -1.19
N LEU A 14 -3.31 1.22 -0.17
CA LEU A 14 -2.67 0.14 0.60
C LEU A 14 -3.73 -0.82 1.22
N PRO A 15 -3.52 -2.15 1.21
CA PRO A 15 -4.56 -3.12 1.56
C PRO A 15 -4.79 -3.33 3.07
N PHE A 16 -4.16 -2.51 3.93
CA PHE A 16 -4.19 -2.71 5.38
C PHE A 16 -5.49 -2.15 5.96
N HIS A 17 -6.30 -3.01 6.57
CA HIS A 17 -7.62 -2.61 7.08
C HIS A 17 -7.51 -1.85 8.40
N ASP A 18 -6.59 -2.28 9.27
CA ASP A 18 -6.26 -1.60 10.51
C ASP A 18 -5.15 -0.58 10.25
N HIS A 19 -5.55 0.61 9.80
CA HIS A 19 -4.65 1.74 9.56
C HIS A 19 -5.23 3.06 10.03
N THR A 20 -4.35 4.02 10.27
CA THR A 20 -4.71 5.41 10.57
C THR A 20 -3.64 6.37 10.08
N VAL A 21 -4.02 7.62 9.82
CA VAL A 21 -3.08 8.68 9.44
C VAL A 21 -3.10 9.75 10.52
N VAL A 22 -1.95 9.98 11.15
CA VAL A 22 -1.76 11.01 12.17
C VAL A 22 -0.78 12.06 11.64
N GLY A 23 -1.27 13.27 11.41
CA GLY A 23 -0.49 14.33 10.76
C GLY A 23 -0.08 13.93 9.35
N ASN A 24 1.22 13.68 9.14
CA ASN A 24 1.79 13.28 7.85
C ASN A 24 2.20 11.81 7.80
N THR A 25 1.87 11.04 8.84
CA THR A 25 2.38 9.70 9.05
C THR A 25 1.24 8.69 8.99
N TYR A 26 1.40 7.70 8.12
CA TYR A 26 0.53 6.54 8.04
C TYR A 26 1.03 5.46 9.00
N PHE A 27 0.13 4.90 9.78
CA PHE A 27 0.37 3.77 10.66
C PHE A 27 -0.56 2.64 10.28
N ALA A 28 -0.05 1.42 10.24
CA ALA A 28 -0.88 0.24 10.03
C ALA A 28 -0.41 -0.97 10.83
N THR A 29 -1.34 -1.91 10.95
CA THR A 29 -1.13 -3.28 11.37
C THR A 29 -1.32 -4.19 10.16
N PRO A 30 -0.26 -4.49 9.39
CA PRO A 30 -0.40 -5.28 8.18
C PRO A 30 -0.89 -6.71 8.44
N VAL A 31 -0.49 -7.31 9.58
CA VAL A 31 -0.92 -8.65 10.01
C VAL A 31 -1.59 -8.54 11.38
N PRO A 32 -2.88 -8.92 11.53
CA PRO A 32 -3.58 -8.88 12.80
C PRO A 32 -2.86 -9.70 13.89
N GLY A 33 -2.74 -9.12 15.08
CA GLY A 33 -2.09 -9.76 16.24
C GLY A 33 -0.55 -9.83 16.15
N ALA A 34 0.07 -9.43 15.05
CA ALA A 34 1.52 -9.36 14.95
C ALA A 34 2.08 -8.21 15.81
N PRO A 35 3.27 -8.38 16.42
CA PRO A 35 3.88 -7.34 17.24
C PRO A 35 4.45 -6.17 16.42
N LEU A 36 4.78 -6.41 15.16
CA LEU A 36 5.34 -5.40 14.25
C LEU A 36 4.22 -4.53 13.66
N ARG A 37 4.50 -3.24 13.49
CA ARG A 37 3.64 -2.26 12.85
C ARG A 37 4.38 -1.62 11.68
N LEU A 38 3.60 -1.13 10.72
CA LEU A 38 4.11 -0.35 9.60
C LEU A 38 3.94 1.14 9.89
N ARG A 39 5.00 1.92 9.65
CA ARG A 39 4.97 3.38 9.69
C ARG A 39 5.45 3.91 8.34
N ILE A 40 4.70 4.80 7.71
CA ILE A 40 5.12 5.49 6.49
C ILE A 40 5.06 7.00 6.73
N ASP A 41 6.14 7.69 6.43
CA ASP A 41 6.24 9.15 6.51
C ASP A 41 6.81 9.75 5.22
N PHE A 42 6.51 11.02 4.96
CA PHE A 42 7.12 11.71 3.82
C PHE A 42 8.60 12.00 4.09
N ASN A 43 9.46 11.49 3.22
CA ASN A 43 10.89 11.70 3.30
C ASN A 43 11.26 13.10 2.79
N ARG A 44 11.88 13.91 3.65
CA ARG A 44 12.29 15.28 3.32
C ARG A 44 13.53 15.26 2.43
N THR A 45 13.60 16.25 1.55
CA THR A 45 14.84 16.58 0.84
C THR A 45 15.70 17.53 1.67
N ILE A 46 16.85 17.93 1.12
CA ILE A 46 17.67 19.03 1.67
C ILE A 46 16.95 20.39 1.66
N HIS A 47 15.87 20.52 0.89
CA HIS A 47 15.09 21.75 0.81
C HIS A 47 13.94 21.74 1.83
N ALA A 48 13.78 22.85 2.52
CA ALA A 48 12.70 23.03 3.49
C ALA A 48 11.33 22.77 2.87
N ASP A 49 10.45 22.11 3.63
CA ASP A 49 9.07 21.78 3.26
C ASP A 49 8.91 21.03 1.92
N THR A 50 9.99 20.41 1.43
CA THR A 50 10.02 19.70 0.15
C THR A 50 10.29 18.22 0.37
N TYR A 51 9.46 17.38 -0.23
CA TYR A 51 9.44 15.94 -0.02
C TYR A 51 9.76 15.23 -1.34
N GLY A 52 10.70 14.29 -1.27
CA GLY A 52 11.21 13.57 -2.44
C GLY A 52 10.93 12.08 -2.39
N GLY A 53 10.14 11.61 -1.43
CA GLY A 53 9.86 10.20 -1.28
C GLY A 53 9.01 9.86 -0.07
N LEU A 54 8.91 8.56 0.18
CA LEU A 54 8.37 7.98 1.39
C LEU A 54 9.49 7.30 2.17
N ARG A 55 9.39 7.33 3.48
CA ARG A 55 10.18 6.50 4.37
C ARG A 55 9.24 5.45 4.94
N VAL A 56 9.52 4.19 4.67
CA VAL A 56 8.71 3.05 5.08
C VAL A 56 9.49 2.31 6.17
N ALA A 57 8.92 2.25 7.37
CA ALA A 57 9.57 1.69 8.54
C ALA A 57 8.75 0.59 9.18
N VAL A 58 9.45 -0.44 9.66
CA VAL A 58 8.91 -1.51 10.50
C VAL A 58 9.25 -1.14 11.94
N VAL A 59 8.22 -1.03 12.78
CA VAL A 59 8.37 -0.60 14.16
C VAL A 59 7.80 -1.63 15.12
N HIS A 60 8.49 -1.87 16.22
CA HIS A 60 8.00 -2.63 17.36
C HIS A 60 7.62 -1.65 18.47
N PRO A 61 6.42 -1.75 19.08
CA PRO A 61 5.94 -0.79 20.07
C PRO A 61 6.91 -0.52 21.23
N GLU A 62 7.61 -1.55 21.69
CA GLU A 62 8.55 -1.44 22.81
C GLU A 62 10.01 -1.22 22.40
N ARG A 63 10.39 -1.63 21.18
CA ARG A 63 11.80 -1.59 20.74
C ARG A 63 12.08 -0.45 19.78
N GLY A 64 11.05 0.28 19.37
CA GLY A 64 11.14 1.34 18.38
C GLY A 64 11.31 0.77 16.97
N GLU A 65 12.08 1.47 16.15
CA GLU A 65 12.30 1.10 14.76
C GLU A 65 13.21 -0.13 14.64
N ILE A 66 12.77 -1.11 13.87
CA ILE A 66 13.51 -2.34 13.57
C ILE A 66 14.25 -2.20 12.24
N ASP A 67 13.56 -1.70 11.22
CA ASP A 67 14.09 -1.49 9.88
C ASP A 67 13.37 -0.33 9.19
N ALA A 68 14.04 0.30 8.23
CA ALA A 68 13.44 1.34 7.40
C ALA A 68 14.11 1.47 6.03
N VAL A 69 13.30 1.76 5.02
CA VAL A 69 13.75 2.06 3.66
C VAL A 69 13.21 3.42 3.21
N ALA A 70 14.04 4.16 2.46
CA ALA A 70 13.63 5.37 1.77
C ALA A 70 13.30 5.05 0.32
N LEU A 71 12.06 5.31 -0.10
CA LEU A 71 11.56 5.12 -1.45
C LEU A 71 11.44 6.50 -2.11
N SER A 72 12.32 6.81 -3.05
CA SER A 72 12.27 8.11 -3.72
C SER A 72 11.16 8.15 -4.76
N PHE A 73 10.52 9.30 -4.90
CA PHE A 73 9.49 9.54 -5.91
C PHE A 73 10.08 9.53 -7.32
N ALA A 74 11.31 9.99 -7.49
CA ALA A 74 12.00 9.98 -8.78
C ALA A 74 12.26 8.55 -9.26
N ASP A 75 12.82 7.70 -8.40
CA ASP A 75 13.14 6.31 -8.73
C ASP A 75 11.89 5.47 -8.98
N HIS A 76 10.74 5.90 -8.47
CA HIS A 76 9.47 5.16 -8.58
C HIS A 76 8.49 5.87 -9.53
N GLY A 77 8.99 6.80 -10.35
CA GLY A 77 8.26 7.43 -11.44
C GLY A 77 7.04 8.26 -10.99
N THR A 78 6.98 8.65 -9.71
CA THR A 78 5.78 9.25 -9.12
C THR A 78 5.37 10.52 -9.83
N PHE A 79 6.32 11.39 -10.16
CA PHE A 79 6.03 12.66 -10.85
C PHE A 79 6.50 12.67 -12.30
N HIS A 80 6.85 11.52 -12.87
CA HIS A 80 7.48 11.43 -14.18
C HIS A 80 6.71 12.18 -15.28
N ARG A 81 5.40 11.90 -15.42
CA ARG A 81 4.55 12.58 -16.42
C ARG A 81 4.42 14.08 -16.19
N ARG A 82 4.34 14.51 -14.92
CA ARG A 82 4.25 15.93 -14.54
C ARG A 82 5.54 16.67 -14.90
N ASP A 83 6.67 16.05 -14.58
CA ASP A 83 7.99 16.63 -14.78
C ASP A 83 8.33 16.71 -16.27
N GLU A 84 7.95 15.70 -17.07
CA GLU A 84 8.03 15.75 -18.53
C GLU A 84 7.16 16.86 -19.13
N ALA A 85 5.89 16.95 -18.73
CA ALA A 85 4.95 17.95 -19.25
C ALA A 85 5.39 19.40 -18.96
N THR A 86 6.15 19.60 -17.88
CA THR A 86 6.67 20.91 -17.45
C THR A 86 8.12 21.14 -17.86
N ASN A 87 8.76 20.18 -18.55
CA ASN A 87 10.19 20.18 -18.87
C ASN A 87 11.07 20.43 -17.63
N THR A 88 10.65 19.88 -16.48
CA THR A 88 11.38 19.97 -15.22
C THR A 88 12.62 19.09 -15.31
N ARG A 89 13.80 19.72 -15.23
CA ARG A 89 15.08 19.04 -15.40
C ARG A 89 15.45 18.24 -14.15
N PRO A 90 16.10 17.07 -14.30
CA PRO A 90 16.78 16.40 -13.19
C PRO A 90 17.71 17.34 -12.43
N ASN A 91 17.95 17.04 -11.14
CA ASN A 91 18.79 17.84 -10.23
C ASN A 91 18.27 19.26 -9.94
N THR A 92 16.99 19.52 -10.19
CA THR A 92 16.31 20.72 -9.70
C THR A 92 15.49 20.39 -8.46
N LYS A 93 15.17 21.40 -7.64
CA LYS A 93 14.35 21.23 -6.43
C LYS A 93 13.03 20.51 -6.73
N GLN A 94 12.43 20.81 -7.89
CA GLN A 94 11.07 20.40 -8.27
C GLN A 94 11.02 18.99 -8.87
N TYR A 95 12.14 18.50 -9.39
CA TYR A 95 12.19 17.22 -10.08
C TYR A 95 11.95 16.06 -9.12
N GLY A 96 10.92 15.26 -9.37
CA GLY A 96 10.58 14.12 -8.52
C GLY A 96 10.21 14.52 -7.10
N THR A 97 9.76 15.76 -6.86
CA THR A 97 9.37 16.21 -5.51
C THR A 97 8.00 16.86 -5.51
N PHE A 98 7.46 17.08 -4.32
CA PHE A 98 6.47 18.12 -4.12
C PHE A 98 6.86 18.95 -2.89
N ASP A 99 6.36 20.17 -2.82
CA ASP A 99 6.51 21.00 -1.62
C ASP A 99 5.16 21.33 -0.98
N LYS A 100 5.20 21.71 0.29
CA LYS A 100 4.01 22.01 1.09
C LYS A 100 3.18 23.17 0.51
N TYR A 101 3.79 24.05 -0.27
CA TYR A 101 3.20 25.29 -0.75
C TYR A 101 2.64 25.09 -2.16
N HIS A 102 1.35 24.84 -2.24
CA HIS A 102 0.67 24.56 -3.50
C HIS A 102 -0.34 25.65 -3.87
N ARG A 103 -0.67 25.72 -5.16
CA ARG A 103 -1.74 26.60 -5.65
C ARG A 103 -3.07 26.17 -5.04
N PRO A 104 -3.94 27.12 -4.65
CA PRO A 104 -5.28 26.78 -4.17
C PRO A 104 -6.03 25.87 -5.16
N GLY A 105 -6.71 24.85 -4.64
CA GLY A 105 -7.57 23.96 -5.42
C GLY A 105 -6.89 22.72 -6.00
N ARG A 106 -5.59 22.50 -5.78
CA ARG A 106 -4.89 21.26 -6.17
C ARG A 106 -4.04 20.72 -5.01
N PRO A 107 -3.97 19.40 -4.79
CA PRO A 107 -3.08 18.86 -3.77
C PRO A 107 -1.60 19.14 -4.12
N PRO A 108 -0.69 19.20 -3.11
CA PRO A 108 0.76 19.30 -3.34
C PRO A 108 1.31 18.27 -4.33
N TRP A 109 0.75 17.06 -4.28
CA TRP A 109 1.16 15.90 -5.05
C TRP A 109 0.35 15.75 -6.36
N ASP A 110 -0.29 16.81 -6.85
CA ASP A 110 -1.00 16.80 -8.13
C ASP A 110 -0.11 16.25 -9.27
N GLY A 111 -0.69 15.34 -10.07
CA GLY A 111 0.04 14.62 -11.11
C GLY A 111 0.89 13.43 -10.62
N ALA A 112 0.79 13.03 -9.36
CA ALA A 112 1.43 11.83 -8.84
C ALA A 112 0.82 10.55 -9.45
N VAL A 113 1.69 9.62 -9.86
CA VAL A 113 1.36 8.24 -10.22
C VAL A 113 1.91 7.32 -9.13
N THR A 114 1.02 6.74 -8.33
CA THR A 114 1.39 6.01 -7.10
C THR A 114 1.74 4.54 -7.30
N THR A 115 1.52 3.97 -8.50
CA THR A 115 1.72 2.54 -8.78
C THR A 115 3.12 2.06 -8.41
N GLY A 116 4.17 2.74 -8.87
CA GLY A 116 5.56 2.33 -8.55
C GLY A 116 5.88 2.39 -7.05
N LEU A 117 5.35 3.40 -6.33
CA LEU A 117 5.51 3.47 -4.88
C LEU A 117 4.77 2.34 -4.17
N ARG A 118 3.54 2.04 -4.59
CA ARG A 118 2.73 0.96 -4.05
C ARG A 118 3.45 -0.38 -4.20
N ASP A 119 3.97 -0.67 -5.39
CA ASP A 119 4.67 -1.92 -5.69
C ASP A 119 5.94 -2.06 -4.82
N ALA A 120 6.67 -0.97 -4.61
CA ALA A 120 7.85 -0.96 -3.73
C ALA A 120 7.48 -1.17 -2.26
N ILE A 121 6.39 -0.56 -1.78
CA ILE A 121 5.87 -0.82 -0.43
C ILE A 121 5.43 -2.27 -0.29
N GLU A 122 4.78 -2.86 -1.30
CA GLU A 122 4.40 -4.27 -1.33
C GLU A 122 5.61 -5.17 -1.17
N GLN A 123 6.65 -4.97 -1.99
CA GLN A 123 7.88 -5.76 -1.92
C GLN A 123 8.56 -5.67 -0.55
N TYR A 124 8.68 -4.47 0.01
CA TYR A 124 9.27 -4.27 1.33
C TYR A 124 8.45 -4.95 2.43
N THR A 125 7.13 -4.78 2.39
CA THR A 125 6.25 -5.35 3.41
C THR A 125 6.07 -6.86 3.28
N ALA A 126 6.25 -7.46 2.10
CA ALA A 126 6.24 -8.90 1.94
C ALA A 126 7.35 -9.61 2.73
N VAL A 127 8.49 -8.95 2.96
CA VAL A 127 9.60 -9.47 3.77
C VAL A 127 9.24 -9.47 5.25
N TRP A 128 8.68 -8.37 5.74
CA TRP A 128 8.44 -8.15 7.18
C TRP A 128 7.05 -8.60 7.65
N PHE A 129 6.08 -8.69 6.74
CA PHE A 129 4.69 -9.02 6.99
C PHE A 129 4.16 -10.04 5.96
N PRO A 130 4.67 -11.28 5.97
CA PRO A 130 4.21 -12.31 5.03
C PRO A 130 2.70 -12.48 5.08
N GLY A 131 2.05 -12.43 3.91
CA GLY A 131 0.59 -12.56 3.80
C GLY A 131 -0.21 -11.28 4.03
N ALA A 132 0.42 -10.14 4.34
CA ALA A 132 -0.32 -8.88 4.55
C ALA A 132 -1.01 -8.32 3.29
N TRP A 133 -0.53 -8.71 2.10
CA TRP A 133 -1.06 -8.28 0.80
C TRP A 133 -2.00 -9.30 0.17
N THR A 134 -2.48 -10.30 0.93
CA THR A 134 -3.46 -11.24 0.37
C THR A 134 -4.69 -10.47 -0.08
N ALA A 135 -4.90 -10.43 -1.40
CA ALA A 135 -6.18 -10.11 -2.00
C ALA A 135 -7.25 -10.95 -1.29
N PRO A 136 -8.51 -10.45 -1.15
CA PRO A 136 -9.56 -11.23 -0.54
C PRO A 136 -9.56 -12.59 -1.22
N SER A 137 -9.26 -13.64 -0.45
CA SER A 137 -9.47 -15.01 -0.87
C SER A 137 -10.94 -15.05 -1.22
N ARG A 138 -11.25 -14.95 -2.51
CA ARG A 138 -12.56 -15.29 -3.03
C ARG A 138 -12.68 -16.74 -2.62
N ALA A 139 -13.38 -16.99 -1.52
CA ALA A 139 -13.67 -18.32 -1.05
C ALA A 139 -14.13 -19.07 -2.29
N ALA A 140 -13.25 -19.91 -2.83
CA ALA A 140 -13.60 -20.80 -3.91
C ALA A 140 -14.71 -21.61 -3.27
N GLY A 141 -15.94 -21.36 -3.71
CA GLY A 141 -17.11 -22.06 -3.24
C GLY A 141 -16.83 -23.54 -3.43
N ARG A 142 -16.34 -24.18 -2.37
CA ARG A 142 -16.39 -25.61 -2.18
C ARG A 142 -17.84 -25.91 -1.89
N THR A 143 -18.68 -25.75 -2.91
CA THR A 143 -19.82 -26.64 -3.05
C THR A 143 -19.20 -27.98 -3.36
N ALA A 144 -18.83 -28.71 -2.31
CA ALA A 144 -18.70 -30.15 -2.43
C ALA A 144 -20.08 -30.63 -2.89
N LEU A 145 -20.22 -30.84 -4.20
CA LEU A 145 -21.28 -31.67 -4.73
C LEU A 145 -21.03 -33.05 -4.14
N ASN A 146 -21.68 -33.30 -3.00
CA ASN A 146 -21.99 -34.64 -2.53
C ASN A 146 -22.82 -35.30 -3.64
N ALA A 147 -22.14 -35.88 -4.63
CA ALA A 147 -22.71 -36.91 -5.46
C ALA A 147 -22.84 -38.15 -4.58
N ALA A 148 -23.91 -38.19 -3.78
CA ALA A 148 -24.36 -39.41 -3.15
C ALA A 148 -24.70 -40.40 -4.27
N VAL A 149 -23.91 -41.48 -4.37
CA VAL A 149 -24.20 -42.63 -5.21
C VAL A 149 -25.54 -43.22 -4.73
N PRO A 150 -26.58 -43.34 -5.58
CA PRO A 150 -27.79 -44.02 -5.17
C PRO A 150 -27.50 -45.52 -4.97
N PRO A 151 -27.90 -46.12 -3.84
CA PRO A 151 -27.76 -47.57 -3.65
C PRO A 151 -28.67 -48.32 -4.63
N ILE A 152 -28.12 -49.37 -5.23
CA ILE A 152 -28.82 -50.32 -6.10
C ILE A 152 -29.86 -51.06 -5.24
N THR A 153 -31.13 -50.70 -5.37
CA THR A 153 -32.22 -51.43 -4.71
C THR A 153 -32.46 -52.76 -5.44
N ARG A 154 -32.03 -53.85 -4.82
CA ARG A 154 -32.48 -55.21 -5.18
C ARG A 154 -33.91 -55.40 -4.69
N ASN A 155 -34.88 -55.30 -5.60
CA ASN A 155 -36.21 -55.86 -5.34
C ASN A 155 -36.30 -57.26 -5.94
N ALA A 156 -36.12 -58.25 -5.06
CA ALA A 156 -36.68 -59.57 -5.26
C ALA A 156 -38.17 -59.52 -4.90
N ALA A 157 -39.03 -59.85 -5.86
CA ALA A 157 -40.38 -60.34 -5.57
C ALA A 157 -40.72 -61.45 -6.58
N ARG A 158 -41.30 -62.52 -6.06
CA ARG A 158 -41.38 -63.89 -6.54
C ARG A 158 -42.84 -64.30 -6.66
N THR A 159 -43.26 -64.92 -7.76
CA THR A 159 -44.46 -65.78 -7.90
C THR A 159 -44.53 -66.25 -9.37
N ARG A 160 -44.94 -67.45 -9.76
CA ARG A 160 -45.23 -68.77 -9.17
C ARG A 160 -45.33 -69.71 -10.37
#